data_AF-A0A9P3U9L9-F1
#
_entry.id   AF-A0A9P3U9L9-F1
#
_cell.length_a   1.000
_cell.length_b   1.000
_cell.length_c   1.000
_cell.angle_alpha   90.00
_cell.angle_beta   90.00
_cell.angle_gamma   90.00
#
_symmetry.space_group_name_H-M   'P 1'
#
loop_
_entity.id
_entity.type
_entity.pdbx_description
1 polymer ?
#
loop_
_entity_poly.entity_id
_entity_poly.type
_entity_poly.pdbx_seq_one_letter_code
_entity_poly.pdbx_strand_id
1 'polypeptide(L)'
;MFNSVTSTVQPTNPQDPLGGYQDGSGASVGNGGAPARNNVGNNVQLGPAGAFGPSNVGKMAEGGFVAGGDPAAEAPGSEAAPAPACSASPMRDYTSRVFIKPGWISLHWTVINGTQVKIALVAKVGSGAAKGWIALGFSNSGAMVPADAVIGNTEDVPIAAYSILGYGQQDVVRTDNFSIGADASVEMTTRRTTLKFSRSLGDGGMIPINFSGPNTLIWAHDLFGNKTIGYHFQKQGSLVVDFSCVGTDYSYTGPIDPTVPGSPQTPTPGGNSLCAASSLDGFTYSIPLEGDSFRLHWSPPVGNQVNVALEGSAGSEAARGWMSLGWSRTGSMVPADAVIGNFGSGGVSAFYMTGYRRWMVVQTGAVPLGATSVSNSLTGSRVIKFTLTGGAGNVPLDFTGANRLIWAHSVGGSKVLSYHGSNFGALTLDFTCKTAPSNSGSSGGNDYFDDADQAREDRRAARWSVWNGFWSGFWGGMVGGGN
;
A
#
# COMPACT_ATOMS: atom_id res chain seq x y z
N MET A 1 -33.94 -37.06 51.86
CA MET A 1 -34.16 -36.24 50.65
C MET A 1 -33.72 -34.82 50.98
N PHE A 2 -33.22 -34.06 50.00
CA PHE A 2 -32.41 -32.86 50.23
C PHE A 2 -33.15 -31.71 50.92
N ASN A 3 -32.44 -30.97 51.76
CA ASN A 3 -32.78 -29.61 52.17
C ASN A 3 -31.52 -28.73 52.09
N SER A 4 -31.72 -27.47 51.71
CA SER A 4 -30.69 -26.51 51.29
C SER A 4 -29.96 -25.82 52.44
N VAL A 5 -28.69 -25.46 52.23
CA VAL A 5 -27.99 -24.43 53.02
C VAL A 5 -27.23 -23.49 52.07
N THR A 6 -27.58 -22.21 52.10
CA THR A 6 -26.78 -21.10 51.55
C THR A 6 -25.74 -20.65 52.58
N SER A 7 -24.51 -20.36 52.16
CA SER A 7 -23.45 -19.82 53.01
C SER A 7 -22.93 -18.51 52.45
N THR A 8 -22.82 -17.50 53.32
CA THR A 8 -22.30 -16.16 53.03
C THR A 8 -21.06 -15.97 53.89
N VAL A 9 -19.92 -15.59 53.30
CA VAL A 9 -18.67 -15.32 54.03
C VAL A 9 -18.07 -13.99 53.54
N GLN A 10 -17.69 -13.12 54.49
CA GLN A 10 -17.00 -11.86 54.21
C GLN A 10 -15.47 -12.04 54.12
N PRO A 11 -14.76 -11.14 53.41
CA PRO A 11 -13.30 -11.13 53.38
C PRO A 11 -12.70 -10.40 54.59
N THR A 12 -11.55 -10.87 55.07
CA THR A 12 -10.68 -10.16 56.02
C THR A 12 -9.39 -9.69 55.34
N ASN A 13 -8.87 -8.57 55.83
CA ASN A 13 -7.67 -7.89 55.35
C ASN A 13 -6.59 -7.92 56.45
N PRO A 14 -5.29 -8.04 56.10
CA PRO A 14 -4.21 -7.69 57.02
C PRO A 14 -3.23 -6.63 56.45
N GLN A 15 -3.09 -5.52 57.19
CA GLN A 15 -1.83 -4.78 57.30
C GLN A 15 -0.85 -5.62 58.17
N ASP A 16 0.45 -5.38 58.35
CA ASP A 16 1.40 -4.24 58.16
C ASP A 16 2.83 -4.90 58.23
N PRO A 17 4.00 -4.26 58.52
CA PRO A 17 4.35 -2.86 58.75
C PRO A 17 5.63 -2.35 58.03
N LEU A 18 6.00 -1.11 58.38
CA LEU A 18 7.13 -0.29 57.92
C LEU A 18 8.51 -0.67 58.49
N GLY A 19 9.57 -0.25 57.80
CA GLY A 19 10.93 -0.07 58.31
C GLY A 19 11.62 1.10 57.60
N GLY A 20 12.35 1.97 58.32
CA GLY A 20 12.90 3.21 57.78
C GLY A 20 14.39 3.42 58.08
N TYR A 21 14.96 4.53 57.58
CA TYR A 21 16.28 5.02 57.97
C TYR A 21 16.41 6.56 57.78
N GLN A 22 17.16 7.19 58.69
CA GLN A 22 17.53 8.63 58.78
C GLN A 22 18.98 8.83 58.27
N ASP A 23 19.61 10.00 58.09
CA ASP A 23 19.28 11.44 57.99
C ASP A 23 20.58 12.19 57.53
N GLY A 24 20.47 13.44 57.07
CA GLY A 24 21.55 14.44 57.03
C GLY A 24 22.23 14.71 55.67
N SER A 25 22.66 15.94 55.33
CA SER A 25 22.44 17.26 55.98
C SER A 25 22.87 18.45 55.07
N GLY A 26 22.28 19.64 55.28
CA GLY A 26 22.78 20.97 54.85
C GLY A 26 22.59 21.41 53.38
N ALA A 27 22.33 22.68 53.05
CA ALA A 27 22.07 23.88 53.87
C ALA A 27 21.33 25.01 53.07
N SER A 28 20.55 25.83 53.82
CA SER A 28 20.08 27.25 53.69
C SER A 28 20.22 28.06 52.35
N VAL A 29 19.48 29.14 52.02
CA VAL A 29 18.61 30.20 52.66
C VAL A 29 17.51 30.60 51.62
N GLY A 30 16.32 31.18 51.86
CA GLY A 30 15.56 31.63 53.06
C GLY A 30 14.33 32.52 52.69
N ASN A 31 13.85 33.35 53.62
CA ASN A 31 12.69 34.29 53.51
C ASN A 31 13.01 35.60 52.72
N GLY A 32 12.08 36.44 52.22
CA GLY A 32 10.61 36.46 52.27
C GLY A 32 10.03 37.88 52.56
N GLY A 33 9.05 38.36 51.78
CA GLY A 33 8.06 39.39 52.18
C GLY A 33 8.24 40.90 51.85
N ALA A 34 7.59 41.36 50.76
CA ALA A 34 6.81 42.63 50.57
C ALA A 34 7.46 44.04 50.86
N PRO A 35 6.80 45.22 50.59
CA PRO A 35 5.54 45.51 49.88
C PRO A 35 5.56 46.69 48.83
N ALA A 36 4.50 46.76 48.00
CA ALA A 36 3.79 47.94 47.44
C ALA A 36 4.50 49.13 46.73
N ARG A 37 4.08 49.46 45.48
CA ARG A 37 3.19 50.62 45.14
C ARG A 37 2.81 50.78 43.64
N ASN A 38 1.56 51.22 43.43
CA ASN A 38 0.98 52.08 42.37
C ASN A 38 0.88 51.67 40.87
N ASN A 39 -0.34 51.21 40.52
CA ASN A 39 -1.25 51.75 39.49
C ASN A 39 -0.78 52.88 38.54
N VAL A 40 -0.85 52.61 37.23
CA VAL A 40 -1.78 53.19 36.21
C VAL A 40 -2.00 52.06 35.17
N GLY A 41 -3.16 51.74 34.60
CA GLY A 41 -4.48 52.35 34.60
C GLY A 41 -5.04 52.37 33.18
N ASN A 42 -5.81 51.36 32.77
CA ASN A 42 -6.61 51.38 31.53
C ASN A 42 -7.76 50.37 31.60
N ASN A 43 -8.99 50.87 31.69
CA ASN A 43 -10.22 50.10 31.62
C ASN A 43 -10.91 50.43 30.29
N VAL A 44 -11.22 49.42 29.47
CA VAL A 44 -12.11 49.60 28.32
C VAL A 44 -13.50 49.12 28.72
N GLN A 45 -14.42 50.08 28.82
CA GLN A 45 -15.79 49.86 29.26
C GLN A 45 -16.68 49.57 28.05
N LEU A 46 -17.39 48.44 28.07
CA LEU A 46 -18.41 48.12 27.06
C LEU A 46 -19.70 48.92 27.34
N GLY A 47 -20.27 49.50 26.27
CA GLY A 47 -21.53 50.26 26.29
C GLY A 47 -22.40 49.90 25.08
N PRO A 48 -23.73 50.14 25.13
CA PRO A 48 -24.69 49.26 24.45
C PRO A 48 -25.20 49.76 23.08
N ALA A 49 -25.96 48.87 22.43
CA ALA A 49 -26.54 49.04 21.10
C ALA A 49 -27.55 50.19 20.98
N GLY A 50 -27.66 50.77 19.77
CA GLY A 50 -28.66 51.78 19.44
C GLY A 50 -28.90 51.99 17.94
N ALA A 51 -30.18 51.96 17.57
CA ALA A 51 -30.84 52.60 16.42
C ALA A 51 -30.36 52.33 14.96
N PHE A 52 -31.24 51.66 14.19
CA PHE A 52 -31.35 51.83 12.74
C PHE A 52 -31.96 53.21 12.39
N GLY A 53 -31.47 53.82 11.31
CA GLY A 53 -32.07 55.00 10.67
C GLY A 53 -31.57 55.15 9.23
N PRO A 54 -32.43 55.39 8.22
CA PRO A 54 -32.04 55.33 6.80
C PRO A 54 -31.65 56.70 6.23
N SER A 55 -30.72 56.72 5.27
CA SER A 55 -30.44 57.92 4.46
C SER A 55 -29.96 57.62 3.03
N ASN A 56 -30.89 57.78 2.10
CA ASN A 56 -30.77 58.42 0.78
C ASN A 56 -29.61 58.05 -0.19
N VAL A 57 -30.02 57.34 -1.25
CA VAL A 57 -29.98 57.80 -2.66
C VAL A 57 -28.80 58.71 -3.07
N GLY A 58 -27.87 58.15 -3.85
CA GLY A 58 -26.91 58.88 -4.67
C GLY A 58 -26.70 58.20 -6.02
N LYS A 59 -27.27 58.77 -7.09
CA LYS A 59 -27.04 58.30 -8.48
C LYS A 59 -25.67 58.74 -8.99
N MET A 60 -24.84 57.80 -9.44
CA MET A 60 -23.86 57.98 -10.53
C MET A 60 -23.85 56.65 -11.31
N ALA A 61 -24.36 56.61 -12.53
CA ALA A 61 -23.79 57.10 -13.80
C ALA A 61 -23.08 55.96 -14.55
N GLU A 62 -23.33 55.88 -15.85
CA GLU A 62 -23.10 54.70 -16.68
C GLU A 62 -21.64 54.57 -17.14
N GLY A 63 -21.16 53.34 -17.24
CA GLY A 63 -19.82 53.02 -17.75
C GLY A 63 -19.76 51.56 -18.19
N GLY A 64 -20.17 51.28 -19.42
CA GLY A 64 -20.28 49.92 -19.94
C GLY A 64 -18.92 49.26 -20.17
N PHE A 65 -18.73 48.06 -19.62
CA PHE A 65 -17.61 47.18 -19.95
C PHE A 65 -18.16 45.93 -20.64
N VAL A 66 -17.96 45.83 -21.96
CA VAL A 66 -18.41 44.67 -22.74
C VAL A 66 -17.35 43.56 -22.60
N ALA A 67 -17.60 42.63 -21.67
CA ALA A 67 -16.82 41.41 -21.56
C ALA A 67 -17.26 40.40 -22.62
N GLY A 68 -16.65 40.47 -23.81
CA GLY A 68 -16.72 39.40 -24.79
C GLY A 68 -15.91 38.21 -24.30
N GLY A 69 -16.55 37.27 -23.61
CA GLY A 69 -15.96 35.98 -23.24
C GLY A 69 -16.31 34.93 -24.29
N ASP A 70 -15.32 34.47 -25.04
CA ASP A 70 -15.47 33.28 -25.88
C ASP A 70 -15.82 32.07 -25.00
N PRO A 71 -16.75 31.18 -25.43
CA PRO A 71 -17.05 29.96 -24.69
C PRO A 71 -15.81 29.07 -24.66
N ALA A 72 -15.32 28.76 -23.45
CA ALA A 72 -14.22 27.84 -23.27
C ALA A 72 -14.56 26.49 -23.92
N ALA A 73 -13.76 26.09 -24.92
CA ALA A 73 -13.93 24.80 -25.57
C ALA A 73 -13.81 23.69 -24.53
N GLU A 74 -14.83 22.84 -24.42
CA GLU A 74 -14.78 21.66 -23.57
C GLU A 74 -13.58 20.81 -23.98
N ALA A 75 -12.70 20.50 -23.01
CA ALA A 75 -11.56 19.64 -23.27
C ALA A 75 -12.08 18.27 -23.74
N PRO A 76 -11.51 17.67 -24.81
CA PRO A 76 -11.96 16.39 -25.32
C PRO A 76 -11.92 15.36 -24.20
N GLY A 77 -13.09 14.77 -23.89
CA GLY A 77 -13.26 13.87 -22.77
C GLY A 77 -12.26 12.70 -22.85
N SER A 78 -11.47 12.51 -21.80
CA SER A 78 -10.57 11.36 -21.70
C SER A 78 -11.39 10.08 -21.72
N GLU A 79 -11.23 9.29 -22.78
CA GLU A 79 -11.86 7.97 -22.90
C GLU A 79 -11.51 7.13 -21.67
N ALA A 80 -12.54 6.69 -20.95
CA ALA A 80 -12.36 6.00 -19.68
C ALA A 80 -11.60 4.68 -19.92
N ALA A 81 -10.58 4.42 -19.10
CA ALA A 81 -9.80 3.19 -19.22
C ALA A 81 -10.72 1.95 -19.16
N PRO A 82 -10.56 0.97 -20.08
CA PRO A 82 -11.46 -0.17 -20.18
C PRO A 82 -11.44 -0.99 -18.89
N ALA A 83 -12.60 -1.54 -18.52
CA ALA A 83 -12.72 -2.36 -17.32
C ALA A 83 -11.81 -3.62 -17.44
N PRO A 84 -11.12 -4.02 -16.36
CA PRO A 84 -10.33 -5.25 -16.35
C PRO A 84 -11.21 -6.47 -16.60
N ALA A 85 -10.71 -7.40 -17.43
CA ALA A 85 -11.42 -8.63 -17.73
C ALA A 85 -11.72 -9.44 -16.45
N CYS A 86 -12.97 -9.85 -16.28
CA CYS A 86 -13.35 -10.77 -15.21
C CYS A 86 -13.03 -12.23 -15.57
N SER A 87 -13.08 -13.10 -14.57
CA SER A 87 -12.99 -14.55 -14.73
C SER A 87 -14.07 -15.23 -13.89
N ALA A 88 -14.32 -16.53 -14.09
CA ALA A 88 -15.24 -17.27 -13.24
C ALA A 88 -14.82 -17.25 -11.76
N SER A 89 -15.81 -17.15 -10.87
CA SER A 89 -15.56 -17.18 -9.43
C SER A 89 -15.56 -18.63 -8.88
N PRO A 90 -14.54 -19.03 -8.10
CA PRO A 90 -14.52 -20.31 -7.40
C PRO A 90 -15.34 -20.31 -6.10
N MET A 91 -15.92 -19.17 -5.71
CA MET A 91 -16.81 -19.10 -4.55
C MET A 91 -18.22 -19.51 -4.97
N ARG A 92 -18.78 -20.52 -4.28
CA ARG A 92 -20.19 -20.89 -4.40
C ARG A 92 -21.09 -19.65 -4.24
N ASP A 93 -22.14 -19.57 -5.05
CA ASP A 93 -23.09 -18.45 -5.16
C ASP A 93 -22.55 -17.19 -5.88
N TYR A 94 -21.30 -17.22 -6.37
CA TYR A 94 -20.67 -16.14 -7.14
C TYR A 94 -20.25 -16.63 -8.52
N THR A 95 -20.67 -15.93 -9.58
CA THR A 95 -20.41 -16.28 -11.00
C THR A 95 -19.11 -15.66 -11.50
N SER A 96 -18.83 -14.42 -11.13
CA SER A 96 -17.69 -13.64 -11.65
C SER A 96 -16.74 -13.21 -10.55
N ARG A 97 -15.46 -13.00 -10.90
CA ARG A 97 -14.44 -12.38 -10.05
C ARG A 97 -13.48 -11.48 -10.84
N VAL A 98 -12.83 -10.57 -10.13
CA VAL A 98 -11.62 -9.87 -10.54
C VAL A 98 -10.62 -9.86 -9.38
N PHE A 99 -9.32 -9.88 -9.69
CA PHE A 99 -8.28 -9.66 -8.69
C PHE A 99 -8.01 -8.16 -8.59
N ILE A 100 -8.32 -7.57 -7.43
CA ILE A 100 -7.93 -6.19 -7.09
C ILE A 100 -6.41 -6.13 -6.90
N LYS A 101 -5.87 -7.12 -6.19
CA LYS A 101 -4.42 -7.36 -6.07
C LYS A 101 -4.16 -8.86 -6.21
N PRO A 102 -3.49 -9.32 -7.29
CA PRO A 102 -3.24 -10.72 -7.53
C PRO A 102 -2.71 -11.46 -6.31
N GLY A 103 -3.34 -12.59 -5.99
CA GLY A 103 -2.97 -13.41 -4.83
C GLY A 103 -3.41 -12.87 -3.46
N TRP A 104 -3.80 -11.60 -3.31
CA TRP A 104 -4.11 -10.97 -2.01
C TRP A 104 -5.58 -10.55 -1.86
N ILE A 105 -6.11 -9.74 -2.77
CA ILE A 105 -7.49 -9.24 -2.73
C ILE A 105 -8.22 -9.58 -4.02
N SER A 106 -9.40 -10.18 -3.90
CA SER A 106 -10.32 -10.45 -5.01
C SER A 106 -11.73 -9.99 -4.67
N LEU A 107 -12.39 -9.42 -5.69
CA LEU A 107 -13.81 -9.11 -5.67
C LEU A 107 -14.55 -10.21 -6.42
N HIS A 108 -15.64 -10.71 -5.86
CA HIS A 108 -16.52 -11.71 -6.45
C HIS A 108 -17.93 -11.15 -6.52
N TRP A 109 -18.68 -11.44 -7.58
CA TRP A 109 -20.07 -10.99 -7.72
C TRP A 109 -20.98 -11.97 -8.48
N THR A 110 -22.29 -11.76 -8.33
CA THR A 110 -23.35 -12.28 -9.19
C THR A 110 -24.45 -11.23 -9.30
N VAL A 111 -24.95 -10.99 -10.51
CA VAL A 111 -26.17 -10.20 -10.72
C VAL A 111 -27.38 -11.13 -10.59
N ILE A 112 -28.28 -10.80 -9.66
CA ILE A 112 -29.52 -11.52 -9.36
C ILE A 112 -30.67 -10.79 -10.05
N ASN A 113 -31.34 -11.49 -10.97
CA ASN A 113 -32.53 -11.02 -11.72
C ASN A 113 -32.38 -9.68 -12.46
N GLY A 114 -31.15 -9.19 -12.67
CA GLY A 114 -30.89 -7.86 -13.25
C GLY A 114 -31.22 -6.68 -12.32
N THR A 115 -31.61 -6.94 -11.05
CA THR A 115 -32.08 -5.90 -10.11
C THR A 115 -31.26 -5.81 -8.83
N GLN A 116 -30.34 -6.75 -8.59
CA GLN A 116 -29.46 -6.77 -7.42
C GLN A 116 -28.10 -7.35 -7.79
N VAL A 117 -27.03 -6.88 -7.17
CA VAL A 117 -25.72 -7.53 -7.19
C VAL A 117 -25.39 -8.09 -5.81
N LYS A 118 -25.07 -9.37 -5.74
CA LYS A 118 -24.47 -10.01 -4.57
C LYS A 118 -22.96 -9.90 -4.71
N ILE A 119 -22.28 -9.37 -3.68
CA ILE A 119 -20.85 -9.06 -3.68
C ILE A 119 -20.14 -9.83 -2.55
N ALA A 120 -18.92 -10.29 -2.81
CA ALA A 120 -17.96 -10.65 -1.78
C ALA A 120 -16.58 -10.04 -2.07
N LEU A 121 -16.11 -9.18 -1.16
CA LEU A 121 -14.73 -8.71 -1.12
C LEU A 121 -13.91 -9.63 -0.22
N VAL A 122 -12.94 -10.33 -0.81
CA VAL A 122 -12.07 -11.29 -0.13
C VAL A 122 -10.67 -10.70 -0.03
N ALA A 123 -10.16 -10.54 1.20
CA ALA A 123 -8.78 -10.18 1.46
C ALA A 123 -8.07 -11.33 2.19
N LYS A 124 -6.90 -11.77 1.69
CA LYS A 124 -6.06 -12.73 2.41
C LYS A 124 -5.28 -12.03 3.51
N VAL A 125 -5.16 -12.70 4.65
CA VAL A 125 -4.29 -12.31 5.74
C VAL A 125 -3.07 -13.22 5.74
N GLY A 126 -1.92 -12.71 6.17
CA GLY A 126 -0.67 -13.46 6.28
C GLY A 126 -0.72 -14.47 7.43
N SER A 127 0.42 -14.71 8.08
CA SER A 127 0.49 -15.45 9.33
C SER A 127 -0.16 -14.66 10.47
N GLY A 128 -1.47 -14.85 10.70
CA GLY A 128 -2.14 -14.24 11.85
C GLY A 128 -3.66 -14.35 11.81
N ALA A 129 -4.29 -14.27 12.99
CA ALA A 129 -5.72 -14.01 13.06
C ALA A 129 -6.01 -12.59 12.56
N ALA A 130 -6.86 -12.47 11.55
CA ALA A 130 -7.33 -11.18 11.08
C ALA A 130 -8.08 -10.45 12.21
N LYS A 131 -7.76 -9.15 12.42
CA LYS A 131 -8.38 -8.31 13.46
C LYS A 131 -8.55 -6.89 12.93
N GLY A 132 -9.79 -6.44 12.78
CA GLY A 132 -10.11 -5.07 12.37
C GLY A 132 -11.27 -5.01 11.39
N TRP A 133 -11.14 -4.23 10.32
CA TRP A 133 -12.22 -3.90 9.40
C TRP A 133 -11.83 -4.03 7.93
N ILE A 134 -12.85 -4.17 7.08
CA ILE A 134 -12.74 -4.19 5.62
C ILE A 134 -13.92 -3.39 5.03
N ALA A 135 -13.66 -2.69 3.94
CA ALA A 135 -14.63 -1.83 3.27
C ALA A 135 -14.58 -1.99 1.75
N LEU A 136 -15.74 -1.95 1.13
CA LEU A 136 -15.91 -1.74 -0.31
C LEU A 136 -16.85 -0.56 -0.52
N GLY A 137 -16.48 0.36 -1.40
CA GLY A 137 -17.30 1.51 -1.76
C GLY A 137 -17.46 1.70 -3.25
N PHE A 138 -18.37 2.58 -3.60
CA PHE A 138 -18.77 3.00 -4.93
C PHE A 138 -18.48 4.50 -5.02
N SER A 139 -17.81 4.93 -6.09
CA SER A 139 -17.37 6.31 -6.28
C SER A 139 -17.39 6.66 -7.76
N ASN A 140 -17.82 7.86 -8.14
CA ASN A 140 -17.81 8.25 -9.55
C ASN A 140 -16.37 8.50 -10.08
N SER A 141 -15.44 8.88 -9.20
CA SER A 141 -14.06 9.28 -9.55
C SER A 141 -12.99 8.28 -9.12
N GLY A 142 -13.34 7.29 -8.31
CA GLY A 142 -12.37 6.42 -7.63
C GLY A 142 -11.65 7.09 -6.46
N ALA A 143 -12.00 8.33 -6.12
CA ALA A 143 -11.62 8.96 -4.86
C ALA A 143 -12.53 8.50 -3.72
N MET A 144 -12.05 8.63 -2.49
CA MET A 144 -12.80 8.33 -1.26
C MET A 144 -14.01 9.26 -1.05
N VAL A 145 -13.98 10.48 -1.60
CA VAL A 145 -15.01 11.51 -1.39
C VAL A 145 -15.45 12.09 -2.74
N PRO A 146 -16.78 12.21 -3.00
CA PRO A 146 -17.87 11.55 -2.30
C PRO A 146 -17.95 10.06 -2.69
N ALA A 147 -18.37 9.21 -1.75
CA ALA A 147 -18.60 7.79 -2.01
C ALA A 147 -19.71 7.21 -1.13
N ASP A 148 -20.32 6.11 -1.58
CA ASP A 148 -21.11 5.21 -0.73
C ASP A 148 -20.25 3.99 -0.39
N ALA A 149 -20.31 3.48 0.84
CA ALA A 149 -19.48 2.35 1.26
C ALA A 149 -20.23 1.36 2.16
N VAL A 150 -19.89 0.08 2.02
CA VAL A 150 -20.25 -0.96 2.99
C VAL A 150 -18.98 -1.28 3.78
N ILE A 151 -19.04 -1.06 5.09
CA ILE A 151 -17.93 -1.28 6.01
C ILE A 151 -18.34 -2.33 7.02
N GLY A 152 -17.44 -3.27 7.32
CA GLY A 152 -17.69 -4.31 8.30
C GLY A 152 -16.45 -4.65 9.14
N ASN A 153 -16.71 -4.96 10.41
CA ASN A 153 -15.76 -5.41 11.42
C ASN A 153 -16.36 -6.66 12.10
N THR A 154 -15.53 -7.54 12.66
CA THR A 154 -15.97 -8.74 13.37
C THR A 154 -16.24 -8.56 14.85
N GLU A 155 -15.66 -7.56 15.51
CA GLU A 155 -15.61 -7.56 16.98
C GLU A 155 -16.67 -6.65 17.64
N ASP A 156 -16.96 -5.45 17.12
CA ASP A 156 -17.83 -4.49 17.84
C ASP A 156 -18.76 -3.63 16.95
N VAL A 157 -18.57 -3.58 15.62
CA VAL A 157 -19.37 -2.71 14.72
C VAL A 157 -20.15 -3.56 13.72
N PRO A 158 -21.51 -3.51 13.72
CA PRO A 158 -22.30 -4.23 12.74
C PRO A 158 -22.04 -3.69 11.34
N ILE A 159 -22.10 -4.58 10.35
CA ILE A 159 -21.96 -4.21 8.94
C ILE A 159 -23.07 -3.24 8.58
N ALA A 160 -22.70 -2.12 7.97
CA ALA A 160 -23.66 -1.08 7.62
C ALA A 160 -23.27 -0.40 6.31
N ALA A 161 -24.28 0.25 5.73
CA ALA A 161 -24.13 1.24 4.68
C ALA A 161 -23.63 2.57 5.30
N TYR A 162 -22.72 3.25 4.60
CA TYR A 162 -22.16 4.54 4.96
C TYR A 162 -22.13 5.45 3.73
N SER A 163 -22.37 6.74 3.94
CA SER A 163 -22.01 7.79 2.99
C SER A 163 -20.74 8.46 3.48
N ILE A 164 -19.75 8.60 2.60
CA ILE A 164 -18.45 9.22 2.85
C ILE A 164 -18.49 10.63 2.25
N LEU A 165 -18.63 11.62 3.13
CA LEU A 165 -18.84 13.03 2.78
C LEU A 165 -17.54 13.87 2.90
N GLY A 166 -16.48 13.27 3.44
CA GLY A 166 -15.21 13.92 3.72
C GLY A 166 -14.14 12.91 4.14
N TYR A 167 -12.93 13.39 4.41
CA TYR A 167 -11.78 12.55 4.79
C TYR A 167 -11.65 12.32 6.30
N GLY A 168 -12.45 13.01 7.13
CA GLY A 168 -12.46 12.81 8.56
C GLY A 168 -13.34 11.61 8.96
N GLN A 169 -13.03 11.00 10.11
CA GLN A 169 -13.83 9.87 10.62
C GLN A 169 -15.28 10.27 10.90
N GLN A 170 -15.52 11.53 11.29
CA GLN A 170 -16.85 12.09 11.49
C GLN A 170 -17.66 12.27 10.19
N ASP A 171 -16.99 12.24 9.03
CA ASP A 171 -17.61 12.39 7.71
C ASP A 171 -17.93 11.02 7.07
N VAL A 172 -17.59 9.91 7.74
CA VAL A 172 -17.98 8.54 7.39
C VAL A 172 -19.26 8.19 8.15
N VAL A 173 -20.38 8.67 7.62
CA VAL A 173 -21.68 8.66 8.33
C VAL A 173 -22.48 7.43 7.93
N ARG A 174 -22.99 6.67 8.90
CA ARG A 174 -23.91 5.56 8.62
C ARG A 174 -25.17 6.10 7.93
N THR A 175 -25.60 5.43 6.86
CA THR A 175 -26.71 5.88 6.03
C THR A 175 -27.74 4.77 5.85
N ASP A 176 -29.01 5.17 5.73
CA ASP A 176 -30.11 4.32 5.27
C ASP A 176 -30.54 4.70 3.83
N ASN A 177 -29.81 5.63 3.18
CA ASN A 177 -30.07 6.05 1.80
C ASN A 177 -29.93 4.90 0.80
N PHE A 178 -29.20 3.84 1.14
CA PHE A 178 -29.17 2.60 0.36
C PHE A 178 -29.24 1.38 1.28
N SER A 179 -29.92 0.33 0.81
CA SER A 179 -30.11 -0.90 1.57
C SER A 179 -29.08 -1.96 1.18
N ILE A 180 -28.43 -2.55 2.19
CA ILE A 180 -27.69 -3.81 2.04
C ILE A 180 -28.57 -5.00 2.39
N GLY A 181 -28.38 -6.12 1.70
CA GLY A 181 -29.13 -7.35 1.93
C GLY A 181 -28.94 -7.90 3.34
N ALA A 182 -29.99 -8.55 3.86
CA ALA A 182 -29.95 -9.22 5.17
C ALA A 182 -28.94 -10.40 5.23
N ASP A 183 -28.36 -10.80 4.09
CA ASP A 183 -27.27 -11.76 3.99
C ASP A 183 -25.86 -11.13 4.15
N ALA A 184 -25.79 -9.85 4.52
CA ALA A 184 -24.52 -9.18 4.79
C ALA A 184 -23.75 -9.82 5.96
N SER A 185 -22.50 -10.22 5.72
CA SER A 185 -21.64 -10.87 6.71
C SER A 185 -20.17 -10.47 6.57
N VAL A 186 -19.42 -10.52 7.67
CA VAL A 186 -17.96 -10.46 7.68
C VAL A 186 -17.45 -11.72 8.35
N GLU A 187 -16.77 -12.54 7.56
CA GLU A 187 -16.13 -13.77 8.01
C GLU A 187 -14.63 -13.53 8.11
N MET A 188 -14.06 -13.68 9.30
CA MET A 188 -12.62 -13.69 9.52
C MET A 188 -12.13 -15.07 9.93
N THR A 189 -10.98 -15.43 9.37
CA THR A 189 -10.23 -16.66 9.63
C THR A 189 -8.76 -16.30 9.80
N THR A 190 -7.93 -17.28 10.20
CA THR A 190 -6.47 -17.12 10.34
C THR A 190 -5.71 -16.90 9.03
N ARG A 191 -6.40 -16.78 7.88
CA ARG A 191 -5.80 -16.55 6.55
C ARG A 191 -6.63 -15.65 5.63
N ARG A 192 -7.82 -15.23 6.04
CA ARG A 192 -8.79 -14.57 5.15
C ARG A 192 -9.83 -13.78 5.91
N THR A 193 -10.10 -12.56 5.45
CA THR A 193 -11.29 -11.78 5.77
C THR A 193 -12.19 -11.75 4.54
N THR A 194 -13.51 -11.79 4.73
CA THR A 194 -14.48 -11.73 3.64
C THR A 194 -15.68 -10.91 4.05
N LEU A 195 -15.86 -9.76 3.40
CA LEU A 195 -17.08 -8.97 3.47
C LEU A 195 -18.03 -9.45 2.37
N LYS A 196 -19.22 -9.90 2.75
CA LYS A 196 -20.32 -10.27 1.85
C LYS A 196 -21.47 -9.31 2.07
N PHE A 197 -22.17 -8.91 1.01
CA PHE A 197 -23.44 -8.20 1.07
C PHE A 197 -24.12 -8.24 -0.30
N SER A 198 -25.40 -7.91 -0.35
CA SER A 198 -26.14 -7.68 -1.58
C SER A 198 -26.56 -6.21 -1.67
N ARG A 199 -26.55 -5.59 -2.86
CA ARG A 199 -26.98 -4.19 -3.09
C ARG A 199 -27.88 -4.10 -4.32
N SER A 200 -28.96 -3.32 -4.26
CA SER A 200 -30.01 -3.28 -5.28
C SER A 200 -29.85 -2.12 -6.26
N LEU A 201 -30.45 -2.23 -7.46
CA LEU A 201 -30.51 -1.12 -8.41
C LEU A 201 -31.43 -0.01 -7.90
N GLY A 202 -31.03 1.25 -8.09
CA GLY A 202 -31.88 2.41 -7.75
C GLY A 202 -32.22 2.52 -6.27
N ASP A 203 -31.35 1.98 -5.40
CA ASP A 203 -31.60 1.84 -3.96
C ASP A 203 -31.58 3.14 -3.15
N GLY A 204 -31.32 4.28 -3.79
CA GLY A 204 -31.29 5.62 -3.19
C GLY A 204 -29.90 6.14 -2.82
N GLY A 205 -28.85 5.33 -2.99
CA GLY A 205 -27.48 5.74 -2.71
C GLY A 205 -27.03 6.94 -3.55
N MET A 206 -26.09 7.73 -3.02
CA MET A 206 -25.49 8.87 -3.72
C MET A 206 -24.81 8.45 -5.02
N ILE A 207 -24.26 7.23 -5.06
CA ILE A 207 -23.58 6.64 -6.20
C ILE A 207 -24.42 5.46 -6.73
N PRO A 208 -25.12 5.64 -7.87
CA PRO A 208 -25.86 4.58 -8.53
C PRO A 208 -24.94 3.45 -9.01
N ILE A 209 -25.48 2.23 -9.07
CA ILE A 209 -24.82 1.09 -9.72
C ILE A 209 -25.36 0.95 -11.15
N ASN A 210 -24.47 0.70 -12.10
CA ASN A 210 -24.79 0.32 -13.47
C ASN A 210 -24.50 -1.17 -13.69
N PHE A 211 -25.52 -2.03 -13.78
CA PHE A 211 -25.29 -3.46 -14.05
C PHE A 211 -24.95 -3.79 -15.51
N SER A 212 -25.09 -2.83 -16.42
CA SER A 212 -24.86 -2.95 -17.86
C SER A 212 -23.60 -2.21 -18.34
N GLY A 213 -22.68 -1.90 -17.45
CA GLY A 213 -21.47 -1.15 -17.79
C GLY A 213 -20.53 -0.93 -16.60
N PRO A 214 -19.50 -0.09 -16.78
CA PRO A 214 -18.47 0.13 -15.77
C PRO A 214 -18.99 0.86 -14.53
N ASN A 215 -18.51 0.41 -13.37
CA ASN A 215 -18.69 1.01 -12.06
C ASN A 215 -17.31 1.27 -11.48
N THR A 216 -17.05 2.47 -10.98
CA THR A 216 -15.81 2.73 -10.27
C THR A 216 -16.00 2.42 -8.78
N LEU A 217 -15.23 1.47 -8.30
CA LEU A 217 -15.23 0.99 -6.93
C LEU A 217 -13.98 1.48 -6.20
N ILE A 218 -14.11 1.68 -4.89
CA ILE A 218 -13.01 1.89 -3.96
C ILE A 218 -12.97 0.77 -2.94
N TRP A 219 -11.81 0.47 -2.38
CA TRP A 219 -11.66 -0.52 -1.32
C TRP A 219 -10.68 0.02 -0.28
N ALA A 220 -10.89 -0.39 0.98
CA ALA A 220 -9.96 -0.12 2.06
C ALA A 220 -10.05 -1.20 3.16
N HIS A 221 -9.00 -1.38 3.96
CA HIS A 221 -9.06 -2.27 5.12
C HIS A 221 -8.02 -1.92 6.20
N ASP A 222 -8.26 -2.39 7.42
CA ASP A 222 -7.18 -2.69 8.37
C ASP A 222 -7.43 -4.05 9.01
N LEU A 223 -6.55 -5.02 8.72
CA LEU A 223 -6.73 -6.42 9.15
C LEU A 223 -5.78 -6.82 10.30
N PHE A 224 -5.02 -5.87 10.84
CA PHE A 224 -3.88 -6.13 11.74
C PHE A 224 -3.94 -5.36 13.08
N GLY A 225 -5.15 -5.01 13.55
CA GLY A 225 -5.36 -4.67 14.97
C GLY A 225 -6.19 -3.43 15.25
N ASN A 226 -6.44 -2.54 14.29
CA ASN A 226 -7.34 -1.41 14.51
C ASN A 226 -8.80 -1.83 14.31
N LYS A 227 -9.56 -1.91 15.40
CA LYS A 227 -11.01 -2.17 15.36
C LYS A 227 -11.82 -0.95 14.92
N THR A 228 -11.31 0.25 15.19
CA THR A 228 -12.02 1.48 14.85
C THR A 228 -11.77 1.81 13.38
N ILE A 229 -12.82 2.21 12.67
CA ILE A 229 -12.69 2.77 11.31
C ILE A 229 -11.76 3.99 11.42
N GLY A 230 -10.67 3.98 10.66
CA GLY A 230 -9.63 4.99 10.78
C GLY A 230 -8.72 5.01 9.55
N TYR A 231 -7.64 5.77 9.63
CA TYR A 231 -6.76 5.98 8.48
C TYR A 231 -6.12 4.67 7.99
N HIS A 232 -6.45 4.26 6.78
CA HIS A 232 -6.04 3.00 6.15
C HIS A 232 -4.63 3.04 5.53
N PHE A 233 -3.98 4.21 5.49
CA PHE A 233 -2.69 4.40 4.81
C PHE A 233 -2.72 3.84 3.38
N GLN A 234 -1.88 2.84 3.08
CA GLN A 234 -1.74 2.19 1.77
C GLN A 234 -2.68 1.01 1.55
N LYS A 235 -3.45 0.62 2.58
CA LYS A 235 -4.38 -0.52 2.54
C LYS A 235 -5.68 -0.13 1.84
N GLN A 236 -5.58 0.55 0.70
CA GLN A 236 -6.69 1.09 -0.08
C GLN A 236 -6.37 1.17 -1.57
N GLY A 237 -7.41 1.39 -2.38
CA GLY A 237 -7.27 1.76 -3.78
C GLY A 237 -8.63 1.85 -4.48
N SER A 238 -8.60 1.96 -5.81
CA SER A 238 -9.78 1.95 -6.66
C SER A 238 -9.63 0.93 -7.79
N LEU A 239 -10.75 0.56 -8.40
CA LEU A 239 -10.80 -0.22 -9.64
C LEU A 239 -12.11 0.07 -10.39
N VAL A 240 -12.09 -0.10 -11.71
CA VAL A 240 -13.32 -0.17 -12.52
C VAL A 240 -13.80 -1.62 -12.56
N VAL A 241 -15.11 -1.86 -12.48
CA VAL A 241 -15.74 -3.18 -12.60
C VAL A 241 -17.00 -3.07 -13.45
N ASP A 242 -17.09 -3.89 -14.49
CA ASP A 242 -18.34 -4.11 -15.21
C ASP A 242 -19.05 -5.33 -14.60
N PHE A 243 -20.21 -5.10 -13.97
CA PHE A 243 -20.98 -6.19 -13.36
C PHE A 243 -21.70 -7.08 -14.39
N SER A 244 -21.85 -6.63 -15.64
CA SER A 244 -22.35 -7.46 -16.75
C SER A 244 -21.35 -8.51 -17.21
N CYS A 245 -20.07 -8.36 -16.84
CA CYS A 245 -19.04 -9.34 -17.16
C CYS A 245 -19.35 -10.66 -16.45
N VAL A 246 -19.85 -11.62 -17.22
CA VAL A 246 -20.01 -13.02 -16.82
C VAL A 246 -18.66 -13.69 -17.01
N GLY A 247 -18.08 -14.16 -15.91
CA GLY A 247 -16.87 -14.95 -15.94
C GLY A 247 -17.17 -16.28 -16.62
N THR A 248 -16.97 -16.37 -17.93
CA THR A 248 -16.87 -17.67 -18.59
C THR A 248 -15.66 -18.36 -17.98
N ASP A 249 -15.89 -19.45 -17.25
CA ASP A 249 -14.83 -20.44 -17.08
C ASP A 249 -14.29 -20.73 -18.48
N TYR A 250 -12.96 -20.87 -18.59
CA TYR A 250 -12.36 -21.67 -19.65
C TYR A 250 -12.77 -23.13 -19.39
N SER A 251 -14.05 -23.39 -19.58
CA SER A 251 -14.65 -24.69 -19.72
C SER A 251 -14.05 -25.24 -21.00
N TYR A 252 -12.97 -25.98 -20.82
CA TYR A 252 -12.33 -26.76 -21.86
C TYR A 252 -13.32 -27.86 -22.30
N THR A 253 -14.31 -27.45 -23.10
CA THR A 253 -15.26 -28.30 -23.79
C THR A 253 -14.78 -28.49 -25.21
N GLY A 254 -13.51 -28.89 -25.36
CA GLY A 254 -13.00 -29.38 -26.64
C GLY A 254 -13.77 -30.64 -27.01
N PRO A 255 -14.48 -30.66 -28.16
CA PRO A 255 -14.98 -31.91 -28.71
C PRO A 255 -13.79 -32.79 -29.04
N ILE A 256 -13.82 -34.06 -28.63
CA ILE A 256 -12.91 -35.05 -29.19
C ILE A 256 -13.47 -35.39 -30.57
N ASP A 257 -12.97 -34.73 -31.62
CA ASP A 257 -13.20 -35.15 -33.01
C ASP A 257 -12.01 -36.03 -33.45
N PRO A 258 -12.20 -37.36 -33.59
CA PRO A 258 -11.13 -38.26 -33.99
C PRO A 258 -10.99 -38.43 -35.52
N THR A 259 -11.56 -37.56 -36.37
CA THR A 259 -11.73 -37.86 -37.81
C THR A 259 -11.61 -36.69 -38.81
N VAL A 260 -10.48 -35.97 -38.87
CA VAL A 260 -10.09 -35.25 -40.12
C VAL A 260 -8.58 -35.34 -40.42
N PRO A 261 -8.15 -36.01 -41.50
CA PRO A 261 -6.78 -35.96 -42.00
C PRO A 261 -6.61 -34.76 -42.96
N GLY A 262 -6.12 -33.63 -42.45
CA GLY A 262 -5.78 -32.46 -43.26
C GLY A 262 -4.49 -31.82 -42.73
N SER A 263 -3.37 -32.02 -43.43
CA SER A 263 -2.03 -31.61 -42.98
C SER A 263 -1.89 -30.08 -42.87
N PRO A 264 -1.63 -29.54 -41.66
CA PRO A 264 -1.09 -28.21 -41.49
C PRO A 264 0.45 -28.30 -41.49
N GLN A 265 1.12 -27.25 -41.96
CA GLN A 265 2.58 -27.18 -41.93
C GLN A 265 3.09 -27.28 -40.49
N THR A 266 4.18 -28.01 -40.29
CA THR A 266 4.87 -28.12 -39.00
C THR A 266 5.22 -26.73 -38.48
N PRO A 267 4.66 -26.27 -37.35
CA PRO A 267 5.15 -25.07 -36.71
C PRO A 267 6.56 -25.39 -36.21
N THR A 268 7.57 -24.69 -36.74
CA THR A 268 8.89 -24.65 -36.10
C THR A 268 8.69 -24.32 -34.62
N PRO A 269 9.34 -25.03 -33.67
CA PRO A 269 9.21 -24.74 -32.25
C PRO A 269 9.77 -23.34 -31.89
N GLY A 270 8.98 -22.30 -32.14
CA GLY A 270 9.17 -20.98 -31.58
C GLY A 270 9.00 -21.11 -30.07
N GLY A 271 10.11 -21.17 -29.35
CA GLY A 271 10.08 -21.22 -27.90
C GLY A 271 9.38 -19.99 -27.37
N ASN A 272 8.17 -20.16 -26.84
CA ASN A 272 7.38 -19.09 -26.24
C ASN A 272 8.10 -18.58 -24.99
N SER A 273 8.99 -17.60 -25.18
CA SER A 273 9.50 -16.77 -24.08
C SER A 273 8.31 -16.18 -23.35
N LEU A 274 8.20 -16.47 -22.06
CA LEU A 274 7.12 -15.95 -21.21
C LEU A 274 7.34 -14.49 -20.81
N CYS A 275 8.44 -13.89 -21.26
CA CYS A 275 8.79 -12.49 -21.13
C CYS A 275 8.56 -11.74 -22.44
N ALA A 276 8.01 -10.52 -22.37
CA ALA A 276 7.93 -9.62 -23.51
C ALA A 276 9.33 -9.17 -23.96
N ALA A 277 9.49 -8.87 -25.25
CA ALA A 277 10.72 -8.29 -25.77
C ALA A 277 11.00 -6.90 -25.15
N SER A 278 12.28 -6.54 -25.02
CA SER A 278 12.68 -5.18 -24.63
C SER A 278 12.68 -4.23 -25.83
N SER A 279 12.18 -3.01 -25.62
CA SER A 279 12.36 -1.86 -26.53
C SER A 279 13.69 -1.12 -26.32
N LEU A 280 14.37 -1.37 -25.20
CA LEU A 280 15.59 -0.69 -24.80
C LEU A 280 16.83 -1.41 -25.34
N ASP A 281 17.68 -0.67 -26.06
CA ASP A 281 18.92 -1.19 -26.65
C ASP A 281 19.90 -1.77 -25.61
N GLY A 282 20.48 -2.91 -25.96
CA GLY A 282 21.32 -3.76 -25.11
C GLY A 282 20.56 -4.77 -24.23
N PHE A 283 19.23 -4.82 -24.29
CA PHE A 283 18.39 -5.72 -23.47
C PHE A 283 17.47 -6.56 -24.35
N THR A 284 17.11 -7.76 -23.88
CA THR A 284 16.30 -8.71 -24.65
C THR A 284 14.88 -8.80 -24.14
N TYR A 285 14.70 -8.71 -22.82
CA TYR A 285 13.43 -8.95 -22.14
C TYR A 285 12.98 -7.71 -21.36
N SER A 286 11.68 -7.53 -21.20
CA SER A 286 11.12 -6.51 -20.31
C SER A 286 9.79 -6.92 -19.66
N ILE A 287 9.48 -6.30 -18.53
CA ILE A 287 8.15 -6.36 -17.87
C ILE A 287 7.74 -4.99 -17.31
N PRO A 288 6.43 -4.68 -17.27
CA PRO A 288 5.90 -3.58 -16.48
C PRO A 288 6.01 -3.89 -14.98
N LEU A 289 6.51 -2.91 -14.22
CA LEU A 289 6.51 -2.92 -12.76
C LEU A 289 5.27 -2.18 -12.22
N GLU A 290 4.99 -0.99 -12.78
CA GLU A 290 3.84 -0.17 -12.45
C GLU A 290 3.18 0.41 -13.72
N GLY A 291 2.23 -0.36 -14.29
CA GLY A 291 1.61 -0.05 -15.58
C GLY A 291 2.65 0.20 -16.67
N ASP A 292 2.38 1.16 -17.55
CA ASP A 292 3.36 1.64 -18.54
C ASP A 292 4.31 2.72 -17.98
N SER A 293 4.22 3.05 -16.68
CA SER A 293 4.94 4.19 -16.09
C SER A 293 6.35 3.85 -15.57
N PHE A 294 6.58 2.57 -15.27
CA PHE A 294 7.82 2.05 -14.70
C PHE A 294 8.05 0.60 -15.16
N ARG A 295 9.21 0.31 -15.76
CA ARG A 295 9.53 -0.98 -16.42
C ARG A 295 10.90 -1.50 -16.01
N LEU A 296 11.01 -2.82 -15.97
CA LEU A 296 12.27 -3.56 -15.79
C LEU A 296 12.69 -4.17 -17.13
N HIS A 297 13.97 -4.04 -17.48
CA HIS A 297 14.58 -4.60 -18.69
C HIS A 297 15.81 -5.43 -18.30
N TRP A 298 16.07 -6.54 -18.99
CA TRP A 298 17.27 -7.34 -18.77
C TRP A 298 17.75 -8.09 -20.03
N SER A 299 19.02 -8.46 -20.03
CA SER A 299 19.60 -9.42 -21.00
C SER A 299 19.52 -10.85 -20.47
N PRO A 300 19.67 -11.90 -21.31
CA PRO A 300 20.06 -13.21 -20.82
C PRO A 300 21.36 -13.12 -20.00
N PRO A 301 21.56 -13.98 -19.00
CA PRO A 301 22.81 -14.05 -18.27
C PRO A 301 23.99 -14.48 -19.16
N VAL A 302 25.14 -13.86 -18.95
CA VAL A 302 26.42 -14.23 -19.59
C VAL A 302 27.41 -14.57 -18.48
N GLY A 303 27.73 -15.85 -18.33
CA GLY A 303 28.51 -16.34 -17.19
C GLY A 303 27.78 -16.08 -15.87
N ASN A 304 28.45 -15.39 -14.94
CA ASN A 304 27.84 -14.93 -13.68
C ASN A 304 27.38 -13.45 -13.76
N GLN A 305 26.99 -12.93 -14.92
CA GLN A 305 26.54 -11.54 -15.05
C GLN A 305 25.21 -11.41 -15.77
N VAL A 306 24.40 -10.43 -15.38
CA VAL A 306 23.21 -10.00 -16.11
C VAL A 306 23.14 -8.48 -16.17
N ASN A 307 22.88 -7.95 -17.36
CA ASN A 307 22.63 -6.52 -17.53
C ASN A 307 21.17 -6.24 -17.22
N VAL A 308 20.93 -5.22 -16.41
CA VAL A 308 19.60 -4.80 -15.96
C VAL A 308 19.43 -3.30 -16.23
N ALA A 309 18.20 -2.90 -16.56
CA ALA A 309 17.81 -1.50 -16.54
C ALA A 309 16.43 -1.28 -15.95
N LEU A 310 16.26 -0.12 -15.32
CA LEU A 310 14.97 0.43 -14.91
C LEU A 310 14.64 1.63 -15.80
N GLU A 311 13.48 1.61 -16.45
CA GLU A 311 12.94 2.74 -17.21
C GLU A 311 11.74 3.34 -16.48
N GLY A 312 11.82 4.64 -16.16
CA GLY A 312 10.67 5.46 -15.77
C GLY A 312 10.21 6.28 -16.97
N SER A 313 8.96 6.10 -17.39
CA SER A 313 8.40 6.74 -18.59
C SER A 313 8.25 8.25 -18.43
N ALA A 314 8.35 8.99 -19.54
CA ALA A 314 8.28 10.44 -19.54
C ALA A 314 7.06 10.98 -18.77
N GLY A 315 7.29 11.89 -17.83
CA GLY A 315 6.24 12.50 -17.00
C GLY A 315 5.84 11.72 -15.75
N SER A 316 6.22 10.44 -15.61
CA SER A 316 5.92 9.66 -14.39
C SER A 316 6.66 10.17 -13.15
N GLU A 317 6.18 9.84 -11.95
CA GLU A 317 6.89 10.19 -10.71
C GLU A 317 8.27 9.52 -10.65
N ALA A 318 8.35 8.27 -11.13
CA ALA A 318 9.58 7.50 -11.25
C ALA A 318 10.63 8.26 -12.08
N ALA A 319 10.24 8.85 -13.21
CA ALA A 319 11.12 9.65 -14.08
C ALA A 319 11.55 11.02 -13.49
N ARG A 320 10.98 11.45 -12.36
CA ARG A 320 11.21 12.80 -11.80
C ARG A 320 12.12 12.84 -10.57
N GLY A 321 12.23 11.73 -9.82
CA GLY A 321 12.96 11.67 -8.55
C GLY A 321 14.03 10.58 -8.48
N TRP A 322 13.72 9.49 -7.77
CA TRP A 322 14.59 8.32 -7.64
C TRP A 322 13.82 7.04 -7.94
N MET A 323 14.51 6.01 -8.44
CA MET A 323 13.97 4.66 -8.65
C MET A 323 14.96 3.62 -8.11
N SER A 324 14.45 2.49 -7.63
CA SER A 324 15.26 1.40 -7.11
C SER A 324 14.81 0.02 -7.57
N LEU A 325 15.77 -0.89 -7.65
CA LEU A 325 15.57 -2.33 -7.73
C LEU A 325 16.44 -2.98 -6.66
N GLY A 326 15.82 -3.77 -5.79
CA GLY A 326 16.50 -4.63 -4.85
C GLY A 326 16.20 -6.10 -5.08
N TRP A 327 16.94 -6.94 -4.38
CA TRP A 327 16.72 -8.37 -4.32
C TRP A 327 16.90 -8.87 -2.89
N SER A 328 16.01 -9.77 -2.46
CA SER A 328 16.02 -10.36 -1.14
C SER A 328 15.58 -11.81 -1.19
N ARG A 329 15.84 -12.57 -0.11
CA ARG A 329 15.42 -13.98 -0.04
C ARG A 329 13.91 -14.14 0.16
N THR A 330 13.27 -13.13 0.76
CA THR A 330 11.86 -13.14 1.16
C THR A 330 10.96 -12.33 0.23
N GLY A 331 11.52 -11.41 -0.57
CA GLY A 331 10.75 -10.37 -1.27
C GLY A 331 10.43 -9.16 -0.39
N SER A 332 11.03 -9.07 0.81
CA SER A 332 10.92 -7.90 1.70
C SER A 332 12.08 -6.92 1.52
N MET A 333 11.91 -5.68 1.97
CA MET A 333 12.95 -4.63 1.89
C MET A 333 14.20 -4.91 2.77
N VAL A 334 14.10 -5.74 3.80
CA VAL A 334 15.22 -6.09 4.68
C VAL A 334 15.18 -7.59 5.01
N PRO A 335 16.33 -8.30 5.01
CA PRO A 335 17.61 -7.89 4.42
C PRO A 335 17.58 -7.96 2.89
N ALA A 336 18.05 -6.91 2.22
CA ALA A 336 18.08 -6.83 0.76
C ALA A 336 19.32 -6.07 0.26
N ASP A 337 19.92 -6.52 -0.84
CA ASP A 337 20.78 -5.64 -1.63
C ASP A 337 19.91 -4.82 -2.59
N ALA A 338 20.30 -3.58 -2.91
CA ALA A 338 19.59 -2.74 -3.86
C ALA A 338 20.48 -1.77 -4.64
N VAL A 339 20.06 -1.49 -5.87
CA VAL A 339 20.52 -0.39 -6.70
C VAL A 339 19.49 0.72 -6.67
N ILE A 340 19.92 1.96 -6.42
CA ILE A 340 19.08 3.15 -6.44
C ILE A 340 19.72 4.16 -7.40
N GLY A 341 18.98 4.57 -8.42
CA GLY A 341 19.35 5.73 -9.24
C GLY A 341 18.58 6.96 -8.80
N ASN A 342 19.30 8.06 -8.58
CA ASN A 342 18.73 9.34 -8.18
C ASN A 342 18.96 10.37 -9.28
N PHE A 343 17.89 10.79 -9.97
CA PHE A 343 17.96 11.75 -11.07
C PHE A 343 18.19 13.19 -10.61
N GLY A 344 18.11 13.45 -9.31
CA GLY A 344 18.48 14.73 -8.70
C GLY A 344 19.98 14.92 -8.53
N SER A 345 20.71 13.88 -8.14
CA SER A 345 22.18 13.88 -8.02
C SER A 345 22.90 13.36 -9.26
N GLY A 346 22.18 12.72 -10.19
CA GLY A 346 22.74 12.05 -11.36
C GLY A 346 23.47 10.73 -11.03
N GLY A 347 23.45 10.30 -9.78
CA GLY A 347 24.18 9.12 -9.30
C GLY A 347 23.35 7.84 -9.32
N VAL A 348 24.04 6.72 -9.59
CA VAL A 348 23.57 5.37 -9.23
C VAL A 348 24.40 4.91 -8.03
N SER A 349 23.73 4.38 -7.01
CA SER A 349 24.37 3.88 -5.80
C SER A 349 23.83 2.50 -5.43
N ALA A 350 24.71 1.68 -4.87
CA ALA A 350 24.39 0.32 -4.42
C ALA A 350 24.45 0.25 -2.90
N PHE A 351 23.49 -0.44 -2.29
CA PHE A 351 23.33 -0.52 -0.85
C PHE A 351 23.00 -1.94 -0.41
N TYR A 352 23.53 -2.35 0.74
CA TYR A 352 22.92 -3.43 1.51
C TYR A 352 22.05 -2.84 2.62
N MET A 353 20.78 -3.20 2.60
CA MET A 353 19.73 -2.72 3.49
C MET A 353 19.57 -3.72 4.64
N THR A 354 20.08 -3.36 5.82
CA THR A 354 20.08 -4.22 7.03
C THR A 354 19.02 -3.84 8.06
N GLY A 355 18.29 -2.76 7.81
CA GLY A 355 17.19 -2.31 8.66
C GLY A 355 16.49 -1.11 8.07
N TYR A 356 15.33 -0.76 8.63
CA TYR A 356 14.72 0.54 8.43
C TYR A 356 14.31 1.13 9.78
N ARG A 357 14.33 2.45 9.84
CA ARG A 357 13.66 3.25 10.87
C ARG A 357 12.54 4.03 10.18
N ARG A 358 11.65 4.65 10.98
CA ARG A 358 10.43 5.32 10.52
C ARG A 358 10.60 6.30 9.34
N TRP A 359 11.82 6.76 9.07
CA TRP A 359 12.16 7.72 8.00
C TRP A 359 13.45 7.42 7.20
N MET A 360 14.16 6.31 7.45
CA MET A 360 15.46 6.01 6.81
C MET A 360 15.75 4.50 6.72
N VAL A 361 16.43 4.10 5.65
CA VAL A 361 17.09 2.78 5.56
C VAL A 361 18.41 2.81 6.32
N VAL A 362 18.69 1.77 7.10
CA VAL A 362 20.03 1.53 7.68
C VAL A 362 20.87 0.83 6.60
N GLN A 363 21.87 1.56 6.11
CA GLN A 363 22.75 1.12 5.04
C GLN A 363 24.07 0.62 5.63
N THR A 364 24.53 -0.55 5.19
CA THR A 364 25.80 -1.13 5.64
C THR A 364 26.63 -1.59 4.45
N GLY A 365 27.44 -0.67 3.91
CA GLY A 365 28.38 -0.92 2.82
C GLY A 365 27.78 -0.76 1.42
N ALA A 366 28.68 -0.52 0.46
CA ALA A 366 28.36 -0.51 -0.96
C ALA A 366 28.44 -1.94 -1.52
N VAL A 367 27.44 -2.33 -2.31
CA VAL A 367 27.50 -3.56 -3.12
C VAL A 367 28.37 -3.30 -4.35
N PRO A 368 29.29 -4.20 -4.74
CA PRO A 368 30.03 -4.04 -5.99
C PRO A 368 29.07 -4.09 -7.19
N LEU A 369 28.96 -2.98 -7.93
CA LEU A 369 28.27 -2.93 -9.22
C LEU A 369 29.27 -2.88 -10.36
N GLY A 370 28.88 -3.43 -11.50
CA GLY A 370 29.51 -3.14 -12.78
C GLY A 370 29.26 -1.69 -13.22
N ALA A 371 29.55 -1.38 -14.49
CA ALA A 371 29.31 -0.06 -15.05
C ALA A 371 27.86 0.39 -14.80
N THR A 372 27.70 1.57 -14.19
CA THR A 372 26.40 2.19 -13.97
C THR A 372 26.25 3.42 -14.83
N SER A 373 25.05 3.67 -15.37
CA SER A 373 24.75 4.92 -16.05
C SER A 373 23.31 5.36 -15.80
N VAL A 374 23.15 6.66 -15.59
CA VAL A 374 21.87 7.37 -15.71
C VAL A 374 21.84 7.99 -17.10
N SER A 375 20.78 7.72 -17.86
CA SER A 375 20.60 8.29 -19.20
C SER A 375 19.19 8.83 -19.38
N ASN A 376 19.08 9.86 -20.21
CA ASN A 376 17.81 10.40 -20.69
C ASN A 376 17.62 9.87 -22.10
N SER A 377 16.46 9.27 -22.35
CA SER A 377 16.02 8.97 -23.71
C SER A 377 15.54 10.25 -24.41
N LEU A 378 15.51 10.21 -25.75
CA LEU A 378 14.93 11.30 -26.56
C LEU A 378 13.41 11.47 -26.32
N THR A 379 12.73 10.43 -25.83
CA THR A 379 11.30 10.45 -25.49
C THR A 379 11.02 11.07 -24.12
N GLY A 380 12.05 11.37 -23.32
CA GLY A 380 11.91 11.94 -21.97
C GLY A 380 11.85 10.89 -20.84
N SER A 381 11.80 9.59 -21.15
CA SER A 381 12.00 8.53 -20.16
C SER A 381 13.40 8.62 -19.54
N ARG A 382 13.51 8.29 -18.25
CA ARG A 382 14.79 8.17 -17.54
C ARG A 382 15.15 6.70 -17.36
N VAL A 383 16.39 6.36 -17.66
CA VAL A 383 16.87 4.97 -17.61
C VAL A 383 18.09 4.87 -16.69
N ILE A 384 18.04 3.94 -15.74
CA ILE A 384 19.19 3.51 -14.93
C ILE A 384 19.66 2.17 -15.51
N LYS A 385 20.90 2.07 -16.02
CA LYS A 385 21.50 0.81 -16.49
C LYS A 385 22.61 0.36 -15.54
N PHE A 386 22.67 -0.94 -15.24
CA PHE A 386 23.70 -1.55 -14.38
C PHE A 386 23.90 -3.05 -14.67
N THR A 387 25.04 -3.60 -14.29
CA THR A 387 25.32 -5.04 -14.37
C THR A 387 25.31 -5.66 -12.97
N LEU A 388 24.46 -6.66 -12.75
CA LEU A 388 24.49 -7.52 -11.57
C LEU A 388 25.51 -8.64 -11.79
N THR A 389 26.31 -8.94 -10.78
CA THR A 389 27.32 -10.02 -10.82
C THR A 389 27.05 -11.04 -9.71
N GLY A 390 27.06 -12.32 -10.06
CA GLY A 390 26.71 -13.42 -9.16
C GLY A 390 27.81 -13.64 -8.14
N GLY A 391 27.43 -13.64 -6.86
CA GLY A 391 28.36 -13.64 -5.73
C GLY A 391 28.81 -12.25 -5.28
N ALA A 392 28.40 -11.17 -5.96
CA ALA A 392 28.52 -9.81 -5.42
C ALA A 392 27.29 -9.48 -4.55
N GLY A 393 27.52 -8.77 -3.43
CA GLY A 393 26.49 -8.44 -2.45
C GLY A 393 26.36 -9.48 -1.33
N ASN A 394 25.29 -9.35 -0.55
CA ASN A 394 24.98 -10.12 0.65
C ASN A 394 23.81 -11.11 0.40
N VAL A 395 22.95 -10.78 -0.56
CA VAL A 395 21.86 -11.62 -1.05
C VAL A 395 22.31 -12.26 -2.37
N PRO A 396 22.53 -13.60 -2.39
CA PRO A 396 22.93 -14.28 -3.62
C PRO A 396 21.79 -14.26 -4.65
N LEU A 397 22.15 -14.02 -5.90
CA LEU A 397 21.29 -14.14 -7.08
C LEU A 397 21.53 -15.48 -7.77
N ASP A 398 20.46 -16.15 -8.17
CA ASP A 398 20.48 -17.34 -9.02
C ASP A 398 20.04 -16.95 -10.43
N PHE A 399 21.01 -16.72 -11.32
CA PHE A 399 20.70 -16.37 -12.71
C PHE A 399 20.16 -17.54 -13.55
N THR A 400 20.08 -18.75 -13.00
CA THR A 400 19.50 -19.93 -13.67
C THR A 400 18.10 -20.28 -13.17
N GLY A 401 17.62 -19.58 -12.14
CA GLY A 401 16.37 -19.84 -11.45
C GLY A 401 15.67 -18.57 -10.96
N ALA A 402 14.78 -18.75 -10.00
CA ALA A 402 13.83 -17.71 -9.56
C ALA A 402 14.41 -16.83 -8.42
N ASN A 403 14.45 -15.52 -8.66
CA ASN A 403 14.91 -14.49 -7.72
C ASN A 403 13.72 -13.66 -7.26
N ARG A 404 13.67 -13.27 -5.98
CA ARG A 404 12.67 -12.28 -5.52
C ARG A 404 13.27 -10.88 -5.63
N LEU A 405 12.71 -10.10 -6.55
CA LEU A 405 13.06 -8.71 -6.74
C LEU A 405 12.03 -7.83 -6.03
N ILE A 406 12.51 -6.73 -5.47
CA ILE A 406 11.70 -5.64 -4.92
C ILE A 406 11.99 -4.39 -5.73
N TRP A 407 11.00 -3.51 -5.87
CA TRP A 407 11.18 -2.24 -6.57
C TRP A 407 10.47 -1.13 -5.82
N ALA A 408 10.98 0.10 -5.94
CA ALA A 408 10.31 1.29 -5.45
C ALA A 408 10.72 2.51 -6.28
N HIS A 409 9.92 3.58 -6.22
CA HIS A 409 10.34 4.90 -6.68
C HIS A 409 9.78 6.01 -5.79
N SER A 410 10.21 7.24 -6.04
CA SER A 410 9.75 8.37 -5.25
C SER A 410 8.27 8.69 -5.47
N VAL A 411 7.67 9.29 -4.44
CA VAL A 411 6.37 10.00 -4.53
C VAL A 411 6.63 11.44 -4.92
N GLY A 412 5.77 12.04 -5.74
CA GLY A 412 5.82 13.45 -6.13
C GLY A 412 7.08 13.85 -6.90
N GLY A 413 7.88 12.89 -7.37
CA GLY A 413 9.19 13.15 -7.99
C GLY A 413 10.26 13.64 -7.01
N SER A 414 10.18 13.30 -5.71
CA SER A 414 11.21 13.67 -4.72
C SER A 414 12.60 13.22 -5.17
N LYS A 415 13.54 14.17 -5.21
CA LYS A 415 14.97 13.97 -5.54
C LYS A 415 15.83 13.57 -4.33
N VAL A 416 15.25 13.52 -3.14
CA VAL A 416 15.91 13.01 -1.94
C VAL A 416 15.42 11.58 -1.74
N LEU A 417 16.32 10.65 -1.39
CA LEU A 417 15.90 9.29 -1.02
C LEU A 417 15.01 9.41 0.23
N SER A 418 13.74 9.05 0.06
CA SER A 418 12.66 9.36 0.98
C SER A 418 11.64 8.22 0.99
N TYR A 419 10.61 8.33 1.82
CA TYR A 419 9.51 7.37 1.80
C TYR A 419 8.85 7.28 0.41
N HIS A 420 8.65 6.06 -0.09
CA HIS A 420 8.11 5.76 -1.42
C HIS A 420 6.57 5.69 -1.46
N GLY A 421 5.87 5.85 -0.34
CA GLY A 421 4.42 5.72 -0.32
C GLY A 421 3.98 4.39 -0.92
N SER A 422 2.95 4.40 -1.76
CA SER A 422 2.41 3.26 -2.51
C SER A 422 3.29 2.76 -3.66
N ASN A 423 4.33 3.52 -4.04
CA ASN A 423 5.10 3.37 -5.28
C ASN A 423 6.20 2.31 -5.11
N PHE A 424 5.79 1.09 -4.80
CA PHE A 424 6.66 -0.07 -4.56
C PHE A 424 5.93 -1.38 -4.79
N GLY A 425 6.71 -2.44 -4.99
CA GLY A 425 6.20 -3.80 -5.16
C GLY A 425 7.28 -4.86 -5.11
N ALA A 426 6.84 -6.11 -5.29
CA ALA A 426 7.72 -7.27 -5.30
C ALA A 426 7.27 -8.27 -6.38
N LEU A 427 8.23 -8.95 -7.00
CA LEU A 427 8.01 -9.94 -8.04
C LEU A 427 9.04 -11.06 -7.98
N THR A 428 8.68 -12.22 -8.52
CA THR A 428 9.63 -13.32 -8.73
C THR A 428 10.05 -13.36 -10.19
N LEU A 429 11.36 -13.31 -10.45
CA LEU A 429 11.97 -13.26 -11.78
C LEU A 429 12.99 -14.37 -12.00
N ASP A 430 12.86 -15.06 -13.13
CA ASP A 430 13.89 -15.90 -13.72
C ASP A 430 14.54 -15.13 -14.88
N PHE A 431 15.82 -14.78 -14.73
CA PHE A 431 16.54 -14.00 -15.74
C PHE A 431 16.71 -14.76 -17.07
N THR A 432 16.48 -16.08 -17.11
CA THR A 432 16.49 -16.89 -18.34
C THR A 432 15.14 -16.93 -19.07
N CYS A 433 14.07 -16.37 -18.50
CA CYS A 433 12.71 -16.37 -19.05
C CYS A 433 12.09 -17.75 -19.33
N LYS A 434 12.61 -18.82 -18.69
CA LYS A 434 12.00 -20.16 -18.77
C LYS A 434 10.70 -20.25 -17.97
N THR A 435 10.56 -19.40 -16.95
CA THR A 435 9.34 -19.26 -16.16
C THR A 435 8.74 -17.86 -16.33
N ALA A 436 7.40 -17.78 -16.34
CA ALA A 436 6.71 -16.51 -16.42
C ALA A 436 7.00 -15.67 -15.16
N PRO A 437 7.36 -14.39 -15.28
CA PRO A 437 7.48 -13.49 -14.14
C PRO A 437 6.17 -13.46 -13.35
N SER A 438 6.23 -13.65 -12.03
CA SER A 438 5.04 -13.59 -11.17
C SER A 438 5.13 -12.41 -10.21
N ASN A 439 4.34 -11.38 -10.47
CA ASN A 439 4.20 -10.22 -9.58
C ASN A 439 3.45 -10.65 -8.31
N SER A 440 4.12 -10.62 -7.17
CA SER A 440 3.53 -10.89 -5.85
C SER A 440 2.89 -9.65 -5.21
N GLY A 441 3.01 -8.48 -5.84
CA GLY A 441 2.16 -7.34 -5.56
C GLY A 441 2.51 -6.07 -6.34
N SER A 442 1.50 -5.47 -6.97
CA SER A 442 1.44 -4.02 -7.21
C SER A 442 0.91 -3.30 -5.96
N SER A 443 1.41 -2.10 -5.69
CA SER A 443 0.90 -1.07 -4.75
C SER A 443 0.34 -1.54 -3.39
N GLY A 444 1.02 -1.20 -2.28
CA GLY A 444 0.42 -1.15 -0.94
C GLY A 444 0.38 -2.47 -0.15
N GLY A 445 1.37 -3.34 -0.31
CA GLY A 445 1.56 -4.46 0.60
C GLY A 445 2.52 -4.04 1.72
N ASN A 446 2.04 -3.82 2.95
CA ASN A 446 2.95 -3.63 4.07
C ASN A 446 3.82 -4.89 4.24
N ASP A 447 5.14 -4.75 4.07
CA ASP A 447 6.13 -5.58 4.78
C ASP A 447 5.99 -5.28 6.29
N TYR A 448 4.94 -5.80 6.91
CA TYR A 448 4.95 -6.04 8.35
C TYR A 448 5.33 -7.50 8.52
N PHE A 449 6.55 -7.73 9.01
CA PHE A 449 7.16 -9.05 9.07
C PHE A 449 6.31 -10.04 9.87
N ASP A 450 6.51 -11.32 9.58
CA ASP A 450 6.23 -12.38 10.55
C ASP A 450 7.12 -12.10 11.78
N ASP A 451 6.53 -11.79 12.95
CA ASP A 451 7.28 -11.45 14.18
C ASP A 451 8.34 -12.52 14.52
N ALA A 452 8.09 -13.76 14.09
CA ALA A 452 9.01 -14.89 14.20
C ALA A 452 10.35 -14.67 13.45
N ASP A 453 10.32 -14.08 12.25
CA ASP A 453 11.52 -13.84 11.43
C ASP A 453 12.24 -12.55 11.84
N GLN A 454 11.53 -11.47 12.18
CA GLN A 454 12.16 -10.29 12.80
C GLN A 454 12.89 -10.69 14.10
N ALA A 455 12.22 -11.41 15.00
CA ALA A 455 12.85 -11.93 16.21
C ALA A 455 13.98 -12.94 15.91
N ARG A 456 13.96 -13.65 14.78
CA ARG A 456 15.04 -14.59 14.39
C ARG A 456 16.28 -13.84 13.87
N GLU A 457 16.10 -12.77 13.10
CA GLU A 457 17.21 -11.92 12.67
C GLU A 457 17.74 -11.02 13.79
N ASP A 458 16.90 -10.49 14.68
CA ASP A 458 17.37 -9.77 15.88
C ASP A 458 18.23 -10.67 16.78
N ARG A 459 17.82 -11.95 16.94
CA ARG A 459 18.65 -12.97 17.63
C ARG A 459 19.94 -13.32 16.89
N ARG A 460 20.01 -13.14 15.57
CA ARG A 460 21.25 -13.28 14.79
C ARG A 460 22.13 -12.05 14.94
N ALA A 461 21.60 -10.84 14.78
CA ALA A 461 22.33 -9.59 14.97
C ALA A 461 22.93 -9.49 16.38
N ALA A 462 22.18 -9.86 17.42
CA ALA A 462 22.67 -9.93 18.80
C ALA A 462 23.77 -10.99 18.99
N ARG A 463 23.67 -12.15 18.31
CA ARG A 463 24.76 -13.15 18.31
C ARG A 463 26.02 -12.64 17.62
N TRP A 464 25.90 -11.90 16.52
CA TRP A 464 27.02 -11.29 15.81
C TRP A 464 27.68 -10.16 16.62
N SER A 465 26.92 -9.34 17.36
CA SER A 465 27.51 -8.30 18.23
C SER A 465 28.26 -8.90 19.42
N VAL A 466 27.74 -9.98 20.03
CA VAL A 466 28.43 -10.74 21.08
C VAL A 466 29.69 -11.43 20.55
N TRP A 467 29.61 -12.02 19.35
CA TRP A 467 30.77 -12.65 18.68
C TRP A 467 31.87 -11.62 18.42
N ASN A 468 31.55 -10.46 17.84
CA ASN A 468 32.54 -9.39 17.60
C ASN A 468 33.11 -8.82 18.90
N GLY A 469 32.30 -8.66 19.95
CA GLY A 469 32.76 -8.26 21.28
C GLY A 469 33.83 -9.19 21.85
N PHE A 470 33.63 -10.51 21.68
CA PHE A 470 34.58 -11.54 22.13
C PHE A 470 35.96 -11.42 21.44
N TRP A 471 36.00 -11.15 20.13
CA TRP A 471 37.27 -10.96 19.41
C TRP A 471 37.94 -9.62 19.68
N SER A 472 37.19 -8.54 19.89
CA SER A 472 37.77 -7.25 20.32
C SER A 472 38.42 -7.32 21.69
N GLY A 473 37.86 -8.12 22.62
CA GLY A 473 38.47 -8.36 23.94
C GLY A 473 39.73 -9.22 23.87
N PHE A 474 39.79 -10.19 22.94
CA PHE A 474 40.92 -11.12 22.84
C PHE A 474 42.20 -10.48 22.29
N TRP A 475 42.08 -9.48 21.41
CA TRP A 475 43.25 -8.78 20.83
C TRP A 475 43.60 -7.45 21.53
N GLY A 476 42.70 -6.86 22.31
CA GLY A 476 42.95 -5.61 23.05
C GLY A 476 43.93 -5.73 24.23
N GLY A 477 44.34 -6.95 24.60
CA GLY A 477 45.12 -7.23 25.81
C GLY A 477 46.64 -7.40 25.64
N MET A 478 47.20 -7.22 24.44
CA MET A 478 48.63 -7.52 24.15
C MET A 478 49.47 -6.34 23.63
N VAL A 479 49.06 -5.09 23.87
CA VAL A 479 49.90 -3.90 23.60
C VAL A 479 49.88 -2.96 24.81
N GLY A 480 50.87 -3.10 25.71
CA GLY A 480 50.97 -2.26 26.91
C GLY A 480 52.05 -2.73 27.89
N GLY A 481 53.32 -2.48 27.56
CA GLY A 481 54.45 -2.80 28.45
C GLY A 481 55.81 -2.64 27.79
N GLY A 482 56.31 -1.41 27.72
CA GLY A 482 57.63 -1.11 27.13
C GLY A 482 57.95 0.39 27.17
N ASN A 483 58.69 0.77 28.23
CA ASN A 483 59.10 2.13 28.65
C ASN A 483 57.99 3.02 29.25
#